data_AF-A0AAE0FRH6-F1
#
_entry.id   AF-A0AAE0FRH6-F1
#
_cell.length_a   1.000
_cell.length_b   1.000
_cell.length_c   1.000
_cell.angle_alpha   90.00
_cell.angle_beta   90.00
_cell.angle_gamma   90.00
#
_symmetry.space_group_name_H-M   'P 1'
#
loop_
_entity.id
_entity.type
_entity.pdbx_description
1 polymer ?
#
loop_
_entity_poly.entity_id
_entity_poly.type
_entity_poly.pdbx_seq_one_letter_code
_entity_poly.pdbx_strand_id
1 'polypeptide(L)' 'MGKVHGSLARAGKVRGQCPKVAKQEKKKNPKGRALKRLKYNRRFVNTSRKLARASRWSRSSESDLKVCSWDSTLC' A
#
# COMPACT_ATOMS: atom_id res chain seq x y z
N MET A 1 -22.81 -33.17 6.38
CA MET A 1 -23.33 -31.79 6.34
C MET A 1 -23.04 -31.13 7.68
N GLY A 2 -21.87 -30.49 7.79
CA GLY A 2 -21.37 -29.94 9.06
C GLY A 2 -21.94 -28.54 9.34
N LYS A 3 -22.12 -28.22 10.63
CA LYS A 3 -22.64 -26.95 11.14
C LYS A 3 -21.72 -25.78 10.75
N VAL A 4 -22.11 -25.01 9.74
CA VAL A 4 -21.41 -23.79 9.32
C VAL A 4 -21.66 -22.71 10.38
N HIS A 5 -20.63 -22.38 11.16
CA HIS A 5 -20.70 -21.25 12.09
C HIS A 5 -20.24 -19.98 11.40
N GLY A 6 -21.18 -19.04 11.27
CA GLY A 6 -20.98 -17.70 10.73
C GLY A 6 -22.23 -17.21 10.00
N SER A 7 -22.83 -16.11 10.47
CA SER A 7 -23.91 -15.47 9.73
C SER A 7 -23.32 -14.74 8.50
N LEU A 8 -23.90 -14.99 7.32
CA LEU A 8 -23.51 -14.34 6.07
C LEU A 8 -23.75 -12.82 6.07
N ALA A 9 -24.49 -12.30 7.06
CA ALA A 9 -24.89 -10.91 7.19
C ALA A 9 -23.72 -9.90 7.26
N ARG A 10 -22.50 -10.35 7.56
CA ARG A 10 -21.30 -9.48 7.63
C ARG A 10 -20.43 -9.54 6.37
N ALA A 11 -20.78 -10.37 5.39
CA ALA A 11 -20.01 -10.47 4.15
C ALA A 11 -20.04 -9.13 3.39
N GLY A 12 -18.88 -8.61 3.01
CA GLY A 12 -18.78 -7.40 2.19
C GLY A 12 -18.99 -6.06 2.91
N LYS A 13 -19.34 -6.04 4.21
CA LYS A 13 -19.57 -4.81 5.01
C LYS A 13 -18.44 -3.79 4.82
N VAL A 14 -17.19 -4.23 4.97
CA VAL A 14 -16.01 -3.34 4.89
C VAL A 14 -15.84 -2.74 3.50
N ARG A 15 -16.07 -3.52 2.43
CA ARG A 15 -15.89 -3.04 1.06
C ARG A 15 -16.99 -2.08 0.59
N GLY A 16 -18.20 -2.21 1.15
CA GLY A 16 -19.32 -1.30 0.86
C GLY A 16 -19.29 -0.01 1.68
N GLN A 17 -18.68 -0.03 2.87
CA GLN A 17 -18.51 1.15 3.71
C GLN A 17 -17.43 2.11 3.18
N CYS A 18 -16.41 1.59 2.48
CA CYS A 18 -15.35 2.45 1.95
C CYS A 18 -15.86 3.34 0.80
N PRO A 19 -15.58 4.66 0.82
CA PRO A 19 -15.94 5.55 -0.28
C PRO A 19 -15.24 5.09 -1.57
N LYS A 20 -16.00 5.02 -2.67
CA LYS A 20 -15.47 4.56 -3.95
C LYS A 20 -14.64 5.67 -4.60
N VAL A 21 -13.34 5.67 -4.35
CA VAL A 21 -12.41 6.63 -4.97
C VAL A 21 -12.15 6.21 -6.42
N ALA A 22 -12.43 7.13 -7.36
CA ALA A 22 -12.10 6.97 -8.77
C ALA A 22 -10.57 6.94 -8.97
N LYS A 23 -10.11 6.19 -9.98
CA LYS A 23 -8.68 6.14 -10.29
C LYS A 23 -8.24 7.50 -10.83
N GLN A 24 -7.31 8.14 -10.13
CA GLN A 24 -6.67 9.35 -10.61
C GLN A 24 -5.87 9.06 -11.89
N GLU A 25 -5.88 10.00 -12.83
CA GLU A 25 -5.03 9.94 -14.02
C GLU A 25 -3.57 10.13 -13.63
N LYS A 26 -2.77 9.08 -13.84
CA LYS A 26 -1.34 9.07 -13.53
C LYS A 26 -0.54 8.98 -14.82
N LYS A 27 0.54 9.76 -14.88
CA LYS A 27 1.50 9.69 -15.99
C LYS A 27 2.03 8.26 -16.12
N LYS A 28 2.12 7.77 -17.36
CA LYS A 28 2.61 6.42 -17.65
C LYS A 28 4.05 6.30 -17.17
N ASN A 29 4.31 5.30 -16.33
CA ASN A 29 5.69 4.93 -16.02
C ASN A 29 6.35 4.35 -17.28
N PRO A 30 7.62 4.70 -17.56
CA PRO A 30 8.33 4.10 -18.67
C PRO A 30 8.47 2.58 -18.44
N LYS A 31 8.45 1.80 -19.52
CA LYS A 31 8.53 0.33 -19.48
C LYS A 31 9.97 -0.16 -19.79
N GLY A 32 10.28 -1.40 -19.41
CA GLY A 32 11.52 -2.08 -19.80
C GLY A 32 12.80 -1.47 -19.22
N ARG A 33 13.78 -1.22 -20.09
CA ARG A 33 15.14 -0.77 -19.72
C ARG A 33 15.14 0.59 -19.01
N ALA A 34 14.31 1.53 -19.47
CA ALA A 34 14.19 2.86 -18.88
C ALA A 34 13.73 2.79 -17.41
N LEU A 35 12.81 1.88 -17.08
CA LEU A 35 12.37 1.66 -15.70
C LEU A 35 13.48 1.11 -14.82
N LYS A 36 14.27 0.17 -15.33
CA LYS A 36 15.40 -0.42 -14.60
C LYS A 36 16.45 0.66 -14.28
N ARG A 37 16.77 1.56 -15.22
CA ARG A 37 17.68 2.69 -14.98
C ARG A 37 17.17 3.63 -13.90
N LEU A 38 15.88 4.00 -13.95
CA LEU A 38 15.25 4.86 -12.94
C LEU A 38 15.26 4.19 -11.55
N LYS A 39 14.96 2.90 -11.46
CA LYS A 39 14.98 2.14 -10.19
C LYS A 39 16.39 2.06 -9.60
N TYR A 40 17.40 1.77 -10.42
CA TYR A 40 18.80 1.71 -9.98
C TYR A 40 19.29 3.06 -9.45
N ASN A 41 19.06 4.13 -10.23
CA ASN A 41 19.46 5.48 -9.82
C ASN A 41 18.77 5.91 -8.51
N ARG A 42 17.46 5.62 -8.35
CA ARG A 42 16.72 5.89 -7.12
C ARG A 42 17.26 5.11 -5.92
N ARG A 43 17.51 3.81 -6.06
CA ARG A 43 17.91 2.94 -4.93
C ARG A 43 19.37 3.10 -4.53
N PHE A 44 20.28 3.20 -5.48
CA PHE A 44 21.71 3.02 -5.21
C PHE A 44 22.55 4.27 -5.43
N VAL A 45 22.20 5.12 -6.40
CA VAL A 45 23.00 6.32 -6.75
C VAL A 45 22.56 7.55 -5.96
N ASN A 46 21.24 7.70 -5.76
CA ASN A 46 20.67 8.89 -5.11
C ASN A 46 20.40 8.72 -3.60
N THR A 47 20.28 7.49 -3.11
CA THR A 47 19.95 7.20 -1.70
C THR A 47 21.19 6.90 -0.84
N SER A 48 22.25 6.32 -1.42
CA SER A 48 23.48 5.95 -0.71
C SER A 48 24.23 7.13 -0.06
N ARG A 49 24.10 8.34 -0.62
CA ARG A 49 24.77 9.55 -0.11
C ARG A 49 24.11 10.18 1.13
N LYS A 50 22.97 9.67 1.60
CA LYS A 50 22.29 10.18 2.81
C LYS A 50 22.42 9.18 3.95
N LEU A 51 23.64 9.03 4.47
CA LEU A 51 24.05 8.06 5.50
C LEU A 51 23.40 8.25 6.89
N ALA A 52 22.35 9.08 7.04
CA ALA A 52 21.71 9.34 8.33
C ALA A 52 20.19 9.07 8.36
N ARG A 53 19.57 8.63 7.26
CA ARG A 53 18.14 8.26 7.24
C ARG A 53 18.00 6.86 6.68
N ALA A 54 18.40 5.88 7.48
CA ALA A 54 18.25 4.47 7.21
C ALA A 54 16.92 4.17 6.49
N SER A 55 17.06 3.65 5.27
CA SER A 55 16.25 2.56 4.70
C SER A 55 14.73 2.65 4.81
N ARG A 56 14.13 3.84 4.92
CA ARG A 56 12.67 3.98 4.79
C ARG A 56 12.34 3.88 3.30
N TRP A 57 12.12 2.65 2.82
CA TRP A 57 11.42 2.42 1.57
C TRP A 57 10.16 3.28 1.64
N SER A 58 10.05 4.27 0.75
CA SER A 58 9.10 5.37 0.85
C SER A 58 7.68 4.84 0.71
N ARG A 59 7.15 4.34 1.82
CA ARG A 59 5.77 4.06 2.11
C ARG A 59 5.47 4.74 3.44
N SER A 60 5.42 6.06 3.37
CA SER A 60 4.88 6.90 4.43
C SER A 60 4.15 8.04 3.74
N SER A 61 3.02 7.67 3.14
CA SER A 61 1.87 8.58 3.03
C SER A 61 0.99 8.28 4.23
N GLU A 62 0.61 9.32 4.97
CA GLU A 62 -0.23 9.32 6.18
C GLU A 62 -1.54 8.52 6.08
N SER A 63 -1.91 8.14 4.85
CA SER A 63 -3.06 7.33 4.50
C SER A 63 -2.94 5.83 4.85
N ASP A 64 -1.73 5.26 4.90
CA ASP A 64 -1.53 3.83 5.27
C ASP A 64 -1.61 3.62 6.81
N LEU A 65 -1.31 4.65 7.62
CA LEU A 65 -1.33 4.55 9.10
C LEU A 65 -2.75 4.46 9.68
N LYS A 66 -3.78 4.97 8.97
CA LYS A 66 -5.18 4.79 9.36
C LYS A 66 -5.69 3.36 9.15
N VAL A 67 -5.05 2.56 8.29
CA VAL A 67 -5.43 1.15 8.07
C VAL A 67 -4.86 0.25 9.17
N CYS A 68 -3.63 0.50 9.64
CA CYS A 68 -3.02 -0.33 10.69
C CYS A 68 -3.62 -0.10 12.10
N SER A 69 -4.23 1.06 12.37
CA SER A 69 -4.93 1.33 13.64
C SER A 69 -6.20 0.49 13.84
N TRP A 70 -6.70 -0.17 12.78
CA TRP A 70 -7.91 -1.00 12.83
C TRP A 70 -7.61 -2.51 12.95
N ASP A 71 -6.33 -2.91 12.94
CA ASP A 71 -5.90 -4.32 13.08
C ASP A 71 -5.46 -4.67 14.52
N SER A 72 -5.47 -3.71 15.47
CA SER A 72 -5.05 -3.93 16.87
C SER A 72 -6.17 -3.81 17.92
N THR A 73 -7.43 -3.62 17.51
CA THR A 73 -8.59 -3.60 18.43
C THR A 73 -9.56 -4.75 18.15
N LEU A 74 -9.04 -5.95 17.90
CA LEU A 74 -9.78 -7.21 17.94
C LEU A 74 -8.91 -8.30 18.58
N CYS A 75 -8.69 -8.15 19.88
CA CYS A 75 -9.00 -9.26 20.80
C CYS A 75 -10.51 -9.21 21.08
#